data_AF-A0A2G9LUI6-F1
#
_entry.id   AF-A0A2G9LUI6-F1
#
_cell.length_a   1.000
_cell.length_b   1.000
_cell.length_c   1.000
_cell.angle_alpha   90.00
_cell.angle_beta   90.00
_cell.angle_gamma   90.00
#
_symmetry.space_group_name_H-M   'P 1'
#
loop_
_entity.id
_entity.type
_entity.pdbx_description
1 polymer ?
#
loop_
_entity_poly.entity_id
_entity_poly.type
_entity_poly.pdbx_seq_one_letter_code
_entity_poly.pdbx_strand_id
1 'polypeptide(L)'
;MGKWVFGGMILCLSLIFCSIGVVALLNPSAVYCDALGYTTVVEPTAAGDMVYCLIDGKKVDSWKFLLGNVSTENNYCQKQGYDQTMTDDCYPLLLDSCLACIVNGTKIEVTHLMNLSFFEEICGDGVCDGHENKTFCPEDCSTEEITKIDVDQVSSINLYFLVITLGFIVFIVAVVYFKKSKVKRPKKRSKK
;
A
#
# COMPACT_ATOMS: atom_id res chain seq x y z
N MET A 1 43.22 4.33 -5.49
CA MET A 1 42.18 3.50 -6.14
C MET A 1 40.96 3.27 -5.25
N GLY A 2 40.46 4.28 -4.53
CA GLY A 2 39.32 4.11 -3.59
C GLY A 2 38.14 5.07 -3.80
N LYS A 3 38.30 6.10 -4.64
CA LYS A 3 37.28 7.14 -4.84
C LYS A 3 36.31 6.84 -6.00
N TRP A 4 36.72 6.06 -7.00
CA TRP A 4 35.91 5.71 -8.17
C TRP A 4 34.90 4.58 -7.90
N VAL A 5 35.21 3.66 -6.98
CA VAL A 5 34.33 2.53 -6.63
C VAL A 5 33.10 3.00 -5.83
N PHE A 6 33.28 3.99 -4.95
CA PHE A 6 32.18 4.57 -4.17
C PHE A 6 31.17 5.35 -5.04
N GLY A 7 31.65 6.08 -6.06
CA GLY A 7 30.78 6.83 -6.97
C GLY A 7 29.87 5.95 -7.84
N GLY A 8 30.41 4.83 -8.35
CA GLY A 8 29.62 3.88 -9.15
C GLY A 8 28.55 3.13 -8.35
N MET A 9 28.83 2.83 -7.07
CA MET A 9 27.90 2.13 -6.19
C MET A 9 26.71 3.01 -5.76
N ILE A 10 26.95 4.31 -5.54
CA ILE A 10 25.89 5.29 -5.23
C ILE A 10 24.98 5.52 -6.45
N LEU A 11 25.55 5.58 -7.65
CA LEU A 11 24.78 5.74 -8.90
C LEU A 11 23.89 4.52 -9.21
N CYS A 12 24.36 3.30 -8.91
CA CYS A 12 23.53 2.09 -9.03
C CYS A 12 22.42 2.02 -7.97
N LEU A 13 22.70 2.39 -6.73
CA LEU A 13 21.69 2.43 -5.65
C LEU A 13 20.58 3.46 -5.94
N SER A 14 20.91 4.62 -6.53
CA SER A 14 19.91 5.61 -6.93
C SER A 14 19.02 5.14 -8.08
N LEU A 15 19.54 4.32 -8.99
CA LEU A 15 18.75 3.75 -10.09
C LEU A 15 17.81 2.63 -9.60
N ILE A 16 18.22 1.85 -8.59
CA ILE A 16 17.38 0.79 -7.98
C ILE A 16 16.22 1.38 -7.16
N PHE A 17 16.43 2.52 -6.50
CA PHE A 17 15.37 3.20 -5.74
C PHE A 17 14.33 3.91 -6.62
N CYS A 18 14.65 4.24 -7.87
CA CYS A 18 13.74 4.93 -8.78
C CYS A 18 12.64 4.03 -9.36
N SER A 19 12.77 2.70 -9.24
CA SER A 19 11.82 1.71 -9.75
C SER A 19 10.78 1.25 -8.73
N ILE A 20 10.80 1.78 -7.50
CA ILE A 20 9.70 1.54 -6.55
C ILE A 20 8.56 2.49 -6.95
N GLY A 21 7.55 1.95 -7.63
CA GLY A 21 6.34 2.71 -7.98
C GLY A 21 5.70 3.32 -6.72
N VAL A 22 5.28 4.58 -6.81
CA VAL A 22 4.47 5.20 -5.76
C VAL A 22 3.06 4.67 -5.92
N VAL A 23 2.60 3.88 -4.96
CA VAL A 23 1.20 3.46 -4.90
C VAL A 23 0.39 4.65 -4.40
N ALA A 24 -0.60 5.07 -5.18
CA ALA A 24 -1.55 6.09 -4.76
C ALA A 24 -2.62 5.46 -3.86
N LEU A 25 -2.93 6.13 -2.74
CA LEU A 25 -3.96 5.69 -1.79
C LEU A 25 -5.14 6.66 -1.89
N LEU A 26 -6.32 6.10 -2.13
CA LEU A 26 -7.58 6.83 -2.10
C LEU A 26 -7.84 7.32 -0.67
N ASN A 27 -8.48 8.48 -0.54
CA ASN A 27 -8.92 8.96 0.76
C ASN A 27 -10.08 8.07 1.26
N PRO A 28 -9.90 7.32 2.37
CA PRO A 28 -10.92 6.38 2.83
C PRO A 28 -12.28 7.01 3.11
N SER A 29 -12.28 8.25 3.60
CA SER A 29 -13.52 8.98 3.88
C SER A 29 -14.27 9.41 2.61
N ALA A 30 -13.55 9.69 1.52
CA ALA A 30 -14.16 9.97 0.22
C ALA A 30 -14.77 8.69 -0.37
N VAL A 31 -14.01 7.60 -0.37
CA VAL A 31 -14.47 6.27 -0.84
C VAL A 31 -15.75 5.86 -0.12
N TYR A 32 -15.81 6.03 1.20
CA TYR A 32 -17.00 5.73 1.97
C TYR A 32 -18.21 6.57 1.58
N CYS A 33 -18.03 7.87 1.31
CA CYS A 33 -19.11 8.74 0.89
C CYS A 33 -19.63 8.41 -0.51
N ASP A 34 -18.71 8.16 -1.44
CA ASP A 34 -19.06 7.76 -2.81
C ASP A 34 -19.77 6.41 -2.81
N ALA A 35 -19.31 5.44 -2.00
CA ALA A 35 -19.95 4.13 -1.84
C ALA A 35 -21.38 4.21 -1.29
N LEU A 36 -21.72 5.27 -0.53
CA LEU A 36 -23.08 5.52 -0.04
C LEU A 36 -23.94 6.35 -1.01
N GLY A 37 -23.39 6.70 -2.17
CA GLY A 37 -24.04 7.49 -3.22
C GLY A 37 -24.08 8.99 -2.93
N TYR A 38 -23.26 9.49 -2.01
CA TYR A 38 -23.16 10.93 -1.75
C TYR A 38 -22.14 11.58 -2.66
N THR A 39 -22.28 12.89 -2.87
CA THR A 39 -21.30 13.66 -3.64
C THR A 39 -20.18 14.15 -2.73
N THR A 40 -18.94 13.84 -3.10
CA THR A 40 -17.75 14.35 -2.42
C THR A 40 -17.38 15.77 -2.92
N VAL A 41 -17.04 16.67 -2.00
CA VAL A 41 -16.61 18.04 -2.27
C VAL A 41 -15.30 18.31 -1.56
N VAL A 42 -14.32 18.87 -2.27
CA VAL A 42 -13.03 19.25 -1.71
C VAL A 42 -12.97 20.77 -1.60
N GLU A 43 -12.61 21.28 -0.42
CA GLU A 43 -12.42 22.71 -0.20
C GLU A 43 -11.08 23.02 0.48
N PRO A 44 -10.35 24.06 0.03
CA PRO A 44 -9.10 24.44 0.65
C PRO A 44 -9.35 25.08 2.02
N THR A 45 -8.56 24.67 3.01
CA THR A 45 -8.59 25.27 4.35
C THR A 45 -7.17 25.62 4.83
N ALA A 46 -7.07 26.34 5.95
CA ALA A 46 -5.78 26.65 6.56
C ALA A 46 -4.98 25.40 6.97
N ALA A 47 -5.65 24.26 7.16
CA ALA A 47 -5.02 22.97 7.50
C ALA A 47 -4.71 22.10 6.26
N GLY A 48 -5.02 22.59 5.05
CA GLY A 48 -4.96 21.83 3.81
C GLY A 48 -6.35 21.61 3.21
N ASP A 49 -6.41 20.80 2.15
CA ASP A 49 -7.67 20.47 1.49
C ASP A 49 -8.50 19.55 2.39
N MET A 50 -9.72 19.98 2.71
CA MET A 50 -10.69 19.22 3.47
C MET A 50 -11.71 18.58 2.54
N VAL A 51 -12.10 17.35 2.87
CA VAL A 51 -13.08 16.58 2.12
C VAL A 51 -14.41 16.59 2.87
N TYR A 52 -15.49 16.85 2.14
CA TYR A 52 -16.85 16.89 2.64
C TYR A 52 -17.74 15.97 1.83
N CYS A 53 -18.76 15.43 2.48
CA CYS A 53 -19.81 14.65 1.84
C CYS A 53 -21.10 15.48 1.84
N LEU A 54 -21.74 15.59 0.67
CA LEU A 54 -23.01 16.26 0.52
C LEU A 54 -24.14 15.29 0.83
N ILE A 55 -24.70 15.42 2.02
CA ILE A 55 -25.83 14.63 2.52
C ILE A 55 -27.03 15.58 2.61
N ASP A 56 -28.08 15.32 1.83
CA ASP A 56 -29.27 16.19 1.72
C ASP A 56 -28.93 17.67 1.46
N GLY A 57 -27.92 17.90 0.61
CA GLY A 57 -27.44 19.23 0.26
C GLY A 57 -26.61 19.93 1.35
N LYS A 58 -26.35 19.27 2.49
CA LYS A 58 -25.48 19.79 3.56
C LYS A 58 -24.10 19.17 3.46
N LYS A 59 -23.07 20.01 3.64
CA LYS A 59 -21.68 19.55 3.74
C LYS A 59 -21.43 18.98 5.13
N VAL A 60 -21.02 17.72 5.17
CA VAL A 60 -20.60 17.02 6.38
C VAL A 60 -19.13 16.65 6.24
N ASP A 61 -18.34 16.86 7.28
CA ASP A 61 -16.92 16.43 7.32
C ASP A 61 -16.84 14.91 7.06
N SER A 62 -16.14 14.52 6.00
CA SER A 62 -16.15 13.14 5.50
C SER A 62 -15.54 12.16 6.49
N TRP A 63 -14.45 12.53 7.16
CA TRP A 63 -13.79 11.70 8.15
C TRP A 63 -14.65 11.53 9.39
N LYS A 64 -15.27 12.60 9.89
CA LYS A 64 -16.21 12.48 11.01
C LYS A 64 -17.40 11.61 10.65
N PHE A 65 -17.87 11.65 9.40
CA PHE A 65 -18.97 10.82 8.93
C PHE A 65 -18.59 9.34 8.82
N LEU A 66 -17.42 9.04 8.24
CA LEU A 66 -16.86 7.68 8.19
C LEU A 66 -16.75 7.06 9.60
N LEU A 67 -16.26 7.85 10.56
CA LEU A 67 -16.12 7.41 11.96
C LEU A 67 -17.44 7.38 12.73
N GLY A 68 -18.57 7.74 12.11
CA GLY A 68 -19.89 7.73 12.75
C GLY A 68 -20.09 8.83 13.80
N ASN A 69 -19.27 9.88 13.79
CA ASN A 69 -19.36 10.99 14.74
C ASN A 69 -20.44 12.04 14.37
N VAL A 70 -20.89 12.04 13.11
CA VAL A 70 -21.87 12.98 12.56
C VAL A 70 -22.78 12.27 11.57
N SER A 71 -23.97 12.83 11.32
CA SER A 71 -24.94 12.31 10.34
C SER A 71 -25.24 10.81 10.56
N THR A 72 -25.44 10.42 11.81
CA THR A 72 -25.52 9.01 12.22
C THR A 72 -26.71 8.30 11.60
N GLU A 73 -27.77 9.02 11.27
CA GLU A 73 -28.98 8.55 10.57
C GLU A 73 -28.77 8.24 9.08
N ASN A 74 -27.69 8.75 8.49
CA ASN A 74 -27.40 8.68 7.06
C ASN A 74 -26.23 7.74 6.72
N ASN A 75 -25.61 7.12 7.72
CA ASN A 75 -24.49 6.21 7.57
C ASN A 75 -24.92 4.82 7.09
N TYR A 76 -23.95 3.97 6.74
CA TYR A 76 -24.23 2.64 6.20
C TYR A 76 -25.09 1.79 7.16
N CYS A 77 -24.72 1.72 8.45
CA CYS A 77 -25.43 0.90 9.42
C CYS A 77 -26.92 1.27 9.48
N GLN A 78 -27.25 2.56 9.57
CA GLN A 78 -28.65 3.00 9.64
C GLN A 78 -29.39 2.80 8.31
N LYS A 79 -28.74 3.02 7.16
CA LYS A 79 -29.35 2.72 5.85
C LYS A 79 -29.71 1.24 5.69
N GLN A 80 -28.93 0.35 6.31
CA GLN A 80 -29.20 -1.09 6.30
C GLN A 80 -30.11 -1.55 7.45
N GLY A 81 -30.50 -0.65 8.37
CA GLY A 81 -31.31 -1.00 9.54
C GLY A 81 -30.55 -1.75 10.63
N TYR A 82 -29.22 -1.66 10.66
CA TYR A 82 -28.39 -2.25 11.72
C TYR A 82 -28.24 -1.29 12.90
N ASP A 83 -28.13 -1.86 14.10
CA ASP A 83 -27.60 -1.13 15.25
C ASP A 83 -26.13 -0.76 14.99
N GLN A 84 -25.69 0.33 15.60
CA GLN A 84 -24.34 0.86 15.44
C GLN A 84 -23.65 1.04 16.80
N THR A 85 -22.33 0.89 16.81
CA THR A 85 -21.47 1.08 17.99
C THR A 85 -20.10 1.54 17.54
N MET A 86 -19.27 1.97 18.49
CA MET A 86 -17.83 2.13 18.26
C MET A 86 -17.08 0.84 18.58
N THR A 87 -15.98 0.61 17.88
CA THR A 87 -15.01 -0.48 18.10
C THR A 87 -13.58 0.05 18.01
N ASP A 88 -12.66 -0.60 18.72
CA ASP A 88 -11.20 -0.39 18.65
C ASP A 88 -10.53 -1.26 17.57
N ASP A 89 -11.23 -2.30 17.09
CA ASP A 89 -10.80 -3.14 15.97
C ASP A 89 -11.06 -2.46 14.61
N CYS A 90 -10.21 -1.48 14.27
CA CYS A 90 -10.33 -0.65 13.08
C CYS A 90 -9.40 -1.10 11.96
N TYR A 91 -9.68 -2.26 11.36
CA TYR A 91 -8.97 -2.72 10.17
C TYR A 91 -9.79 -2.43 8.90
N PRO A 92 -9.22 -1.77 7.85
CA PRO A 92 -7.80 -1.49 7.64
C PRO A 92 -7.33 -0.05 8.00
N LEU A 93 -8.16 0.79 8.63
CA LEU A 93 -7.84 2.21 8.89
C LEU A 93 -6.77 2.45 9.97
N LEU A 94 -6.53 1.48 10.85
CA LEU A 94 -5.56 1.56 11.95
C LEU A 94 -5.79 2.76 12.89
N LEU A 95 -7.06 3.06 13.18
CA LEU A 95 -7.48 4.12 14.10
C LEU A 95 -7.83 3.57 15.48
N ASP A 96 -7.84 4.43 16.50
CA ASP A 96 -8.16 4.05 17.88
C ASP A 96 -9.64 3.69 18.10
N SER A 97 -10.53 4.24 17.26
CA SER A 97 -11.97 4.01 17.32
C SER A 97 -12.61 4.29 15.97
N CYS A 98 -13.54 3.43 15.57
CA CYS A 98 -14.26 3.52 14.30
C CYS A 98 -15.71 3.03 14.45
N LEU A 99 -16.54 3.41 13.47
CA LEU A 99 -17.91 2.98 13.36
C LEU A 99 -17.98 1.49 13.02
N ALA A 100 -18.75 0.74 13.81
CA ALA A 100 -19.08 -0.65 13.55
C ALA A 100 -20.59 -0.86 13.54
N CYS A 101 -21.07 -1.72 12.65
CA CYS A 101 -22.45 -2.18 12.66
C CYS A 101 -22.55 -3.48 13.48
N ILE A 102 -23.69 -3.69 14.14
CA ILE A 102 -24.00 -4.93 14.85
C ILE A 102 -24.82 -5.81 13.91
N VAL A 103 -24.16 -6.81 13.31
CA VAL A 103 -24.78 -7.77 12.39
C VAL A 103 -24.89 -9.12 13.09
N ASN A 104 -26.12 -9.57 13.35
CA ASN A 104 -26.39 -10.82 14.08
C ASN A 104 -25.68 -10.90 15.46
N GLY A 105 -25.54 -9.77 16.15
CA GLY A 105 -24.86 -9.67 17.44
C GLY A 105 -23.34 -9.52 17.37
N THR A 106 -22.74 -9.57 16.18
CA THR A 106 -21.30 -9.37 15.97
C THR A 106 -21.03 -7.92 15.56
N LYS A 107 -20.01 -7.31 16.17
CA LYS A 107 -19.52 -5.99 15.76
C LYS A 107 -18.60 -6.15 14.55
N ILE A 108 -18.91 -5.48 13.45
CA ILE A 108 -18.10 -5.48 12.24
C ILE A 108 -17.87 -4.03 11.85
N GLU A 109 -16.60 -3.64 11.71
CA GLU A 109 -16.20 -2.31 11.25
C GLU A 109 -16.84 -2.00 9.88
N VAL A 110 -17.30 -0.75 9.70
CA VAL A 110 -18.16 -0.39 8.59
C VAL A 110 -17.51 -0.55 7.22
N THR A 111 -16.22 -0.19 7.07
CA THR A 111 -15.50 -0.33 5.79
C THR A 111 -15.24 -1.78 5.44
N HIS A 112 -14.95 -2.63 6.42
CA HIS A 112 -14.82 -4.08 6.24
C HIS A 112 -16.17 -4.72 5.87
N LEU A 113 -17.25 -4.33 6.56
CA LEU A 113 -18.60 -4.82 6.25
C LEU A 113 -19.05 -4.44 4.84
N MET A 114 -18.67 -3.25 4.38
CA MET A 114 -18.92 -2.76 3.02
C MET A 114 -17.95 -3.31 1.98
N ASN A 115 -16.90 -4.04 2.40
CA ASN A 115 -15.82 -4.50 1.54
C ASN A 115 -15.19 -3.37 0.71
N LEU A 116 -14.88 -2.24 1.36
CA LEU A 116 -14.24 -1.10 0.69
C LEU A 116 -12.73 -1.32 0.51
N SER A 117 -12.23 -0.92 -0.65
CA SER A 117 -10.79 -0.84 -0.96
C SER A 117 -10.35 0.63 -1.01
N PHE A 118 -9.14 0.90 -0.53
CA PHE A 118 -8.55 2.25 -0.55
C PHE A 118 -7.33 2.34 -1.47
N PHE A 119 -6.97 1.26 -2.15
CA PHE A 119 -5.90 1.26 -3.13
C PHE A 119 -6.49 1.67 -4.48
N GLU A 120 -5.80 2.57 -5.18
CA GLU A 120 -6.15 2.93 -6.55
C GLU A 120 -5.69 1.78 -7.47
N GLU A 121 -6.64 1.02 -8.03
CA GLU A 121 -6.35 -0.05 -8.99
C GLU A 121 -6.10 0.56 -10.38
N ILE A 122 -5.08 0.05 -11.07
CA ILE A 122 -4.61 0.60 -12.34
C ILE A 122 -5.37 -0.07 -13.47
N CYS A 123 -6.43 0.57 -13.95
CA CYS A 123 -7.11 0.10 -15.15
C CYS A 123 -6.19 0.18 -16.38
N GLY A 124 -6.14 -0.89 -17.16
CA GLY A 124 -5.28 -1.05 -18.34
C GLY A 124 -3.96 -1.78 -18.08
N ASP A 125 -3.84 -2.49 -16.96
CA ASP A 125 -2.70 -3.36 -16.66
C ASP A 125 -2.88 -4.80 -17.19
N GLY A 126 -4.07 -5.08 -17.74
CA GLY A 126 -4.43 -6.36 -18.36
C GLY A 126 -4.86 -7.43 -17.37
N VAL A 127 -5.05 -7.09 -16.08
CA VAL A 127 -5.44 -8.02 -15.03
C VAL A 127 -6.75 -7.55 -14.38
N CYS A 128 -7.85 -8.21 -14.75
CA CYS A 128 -9.12 -8.03 -14.05
C CYS A 128 -9.05 -8.63 -12.63
N ASP A 129 -8.79 -7.79 -11.63
CA ASP A 129 -8.67 -8.20 -10.23
C ASP A 129 -10.03 -8.20 -9.48
N GLY A 130 -9.99 -8.36 -8.16
CA GLY A 130 -11.17 -8.52 -7.33
C GLY A 130 -12.04 -7.26 -7.17
N HIS A 131 -11.54 -6.06 -7.47
CA HIS A 131 -12.35 -4.83 -7.39
C HIS A 131 -12.48 -4.12 -8.74
N GLU A 132 -11.78 -4.57 -9.77
CA GLU A 132 -12.14 -4.27 -11.15
C GLU A 132 -13.42 -5.00 -11.59
N ASN A 133 -14.32 -4.29 -12.26
CA ASN A 133 -15.43 -4.92 -12.95
C ASN A 133 -15.73 -4.19 -14.25
N LYS A 134 -16.59 -4.77 -15.09
CA LYS A 134 -16.98 -4.22 -16.40
C LYS A 134 -17.47 -2.77 -16.39
N THR A 135 -17.87 -2.25 -15.22
CA THR A 135 -18.34 -0.87 -15.06
C THR A 135 -17.19 0.10 -14.74
N PHE A 136 -16.19 -0.36 -13.97
CA PHE A 136 -15.09 0.47 -13.49
C PHE A 136 -13.81 0.34 -14.33
N CYS A 137 -13.53 -0.84 -14.89
CA CYS A 137 -12.44 -1.08 -15.84
C CYS A 137 -12.88 -2.05 -16.94
N PRO A 138 -13.66 -1.59 -17.92
CA PRO A 138 -14.09 -2.43 -19.04
C PRO A 138 -12.92 -2.88 -19.93
N GLU A 139 -11.81 -2.15 -19.94
CA GLU A 139 -10.61 -2.48 -20.70
C GLU A 139 -10.05 -3.85 -20.29
N ASP A 140 -9.87 -4.08 -19.00
CA ASP A 140 -9.26 -5.32 -18.49
C ASP A 140 -10.30 -6.39 -18.12
N CYS A 141 -11.52 -5.99 -17.76
CA CYS A 141 -12.62 -6.90 -17.41
C CYS A 141 -13.58 -7.23 -18.57
N SER A 142 -13.13 -7.08 -19.82
CA SER A 142 -13.90 -7.39 -21.03
C SER A 142 -14.00 -8.90 -21.32
N THR A 143 -14.89 -9.57 -20.57
CA THR A 143 -15.43 -10.94 -20.80
C THR A 143 -14.47 -12.13 -20.74
N GLU A 144 -14.74 -13.02 -19.77
CA GLU A 144 -14.39 -14.45 -19.67
C GLU A 144 -13.10 -14.90 -20.40
N GLU A 145 -11.92 -14.55 -19.87
CA GLU A 145 -10.79 -15.47 -19.91
C GLU A 145 -9.95 -15.41 -18.62
N ILE A 146 -10.09 -16.49 -17.85
CA ILE A 146 -8.97 -17.27 -17.32
C ILE A 146 -8.32 -16.78 -16.01
N THR A 147 -8.70 -17.53 -14.97
CA THR A 147 -7.78 -18.12 -13.99
C THR A 147 -6.43 -18.53 -14.62
N LYS A 148 -5.48 -17.60 -14.69
CA LYS A 148 -4.06 -17.91 -14.71
C LYS A 148 -3.42 -17.01 -13.68
N ILE A 149 -3.27 -17.59 -12.49
CA ILE A 149 -2.11 -17.24 -11.69
C ILE A 149 -0.92 -17.55 -12.61
N ASP A 150 -0.28 -16.53 -13.16
CA ASP A 150 1.01 -16.69 -13.84
C ASP A 150 2.08 -16.98 -12.77
N VAL A 151 2.07 -18.23 -12.31
CA VAL A 151 3.10 -18.85 -11.45
C VAL A 151 4.47 -18.88 -12.16
N ASP A 152 4.58 -18.43 -13.41
CA ASP A 152 5.84 -18.38 -14.15
C ASP A 152 6.72 -17.18 -13.77
N GLN A 153 6.17 -16.03 -13.32
CA GLN A 153 6.99 -14.86 -12.93
C GLN A 153 7.64 -14.99 -11.54
N VAL A 154 7.09 -15.83 -10.65
CA VAL A 154 7.63 -16.03 -9.28
C VAL A 154 8.90 -16.91 -9.29
N SER A 155 9.16 -17.65 -10.37
CA SER A 155 10.36 -18.49 -10.51
C SER A 155 11.62 -17.66 -10.84
N SER A 156 11.48 -16.61 -11.64
CA SER A 156 12.60 -15.79 -12.13
C SER A 156 13.09 -14.79 -11.07
N ILE A 157 12.19 -14.24 -10.26
CA ILE A 157 12.52 -13.30 -9.18
C ILE A 157 13.34 -14.01 -8.09
N ASN A 158 12.96 -15.22 -7.69
CA ASN A 158 13.67 -15.99 -6.67
C ASN A 158 15.08 -16.40 -7.11
N LEU A 159 15.28 -16.77 -8.39
CA LEU A 159 16.60 -17.12 -8.91
C LEU A 159 17.53 -15.89 -8.96
N TYR A 160 16.99 -14.73 -9.36
CA TYR A 160 17.75 -13.47 -9.39
C TYR A 160 18.22 -13.03 -8.00
N PHE A 161 17.33 -13.09 -6.99
CA PHE A 161 17.69 -12.83 -5.59
C PHE A 161 18.73 -13.84 -5.05
N LEU A 162 18.65 -15.11 -5.43
CA LEU A 162 19.65 -16.12 -5.07
C LEU A 162 21.03 -15.83 -5.68
N VAL A 163 21.08 -15.44 -6.95
CA VAL A 163 22.34 -15.10 -7.63
C VAL A 163 22.98 -13.86 -7.01
N ILE A 164 22.19 -12.82 -6.70
CA ILE A 164 22.70 -11.61 -6.05
C ILE A 164 23.23 -11.92 -4.65
N THR A 165 22.49 -12.67 -3.84
CA THR A 165 22.91 -13.00 -2.46
C THR A 165 24.18 -13.86 -2.46
N LEU A 166 24.28 -14.87 -3.32
CA LEU A 166 25.50 -15.66 -3.48
C LEU A 166 26.69 -14.81 -3.97
N GLY A 167 26.46 -13.90 -4.91
CA GLY A 167 27.49 -12.96 -5.39
C GLY A 167 28.02 -12.06 -4.27
N PHE A 168 27.12 -11.52 -3.43
CA PHE A 168 27.49 -10.72 -2.26
C PHE A 168 28.30 -11.52 -1.23
N ILE A 169 27.90 -12.76 -0.95
CA ILE A 169 28.62 -13.63 -0.01
C ILE A 169 30.05 -13.91 -0.51
N VAL A 170 30.21 -14.26 -1.80
CA VAL A 170 31.54 -14.51 -2.40
C VAL A 170 32.40 -13.25 -2.33
N PHE A 171 31.83 -12.08 -2.61
CA PHE A 171 32.54 -10.80 -2.51
C PHE A 171 33.01 -10.51 -1.08
N ILE A 172 32.15 -10.70 -0.07
CA ILE A 172 32.50 -10.52 1.35
C ILE A 172 33.64 -11.48 1.75
N VAL A 173 33.53 -12.75 1.37
CA VAL A 173 34.57 -13.76 1.64
C VAL A 173 35.91 -13.37 1.00
N ALA A 174 35.89 -12.91 -0.26
CA ALA A 174 37.10 -12.42 -0.94
C ALA A 174 37.71 -11.22 -0.20
N VAL A 175 36.92 -10.23 0.19
CA VAL A 175 37.39 -9.06 0.95
C VAL A 175 38.01 -9.46 2.29
N VAL A 176 37.39 -10.38 3.03
CA VAL A 176 37.93 -10.91 4.30
C VAL A 176 39.24 -11.67 4.07
N TYR A 177 39.30 -12.52 3.04
CA TYR A 177 40.49 -13.28 2.67
C TYR A 177 41.66 -12.35 2.28
N PHE A 178 41.39 -11.35 1.45
CA PHE A 178 42.39 -10.34 1.06
C PHE A 178 42.83 -9.44 2.22
N LYS A 179 41.95 -9.14 3.19
CA LYS A 179 42.37 -8.46 4.43
C LYS A 179 43.31 -9.36 5.26
N LYS A 180 43.01 -10.65 5.38
CA LYS A 180 43.82 -11.61 6.15
C LYS A 180 45.20 -11.84 5.52
N SER A 181 45.31 -11.84 4.19
CA SER A 181 46.59 -12.03 3.48
C SER A 181 47.55 -10.84 3.63
N LYS A 182 47.05 -9.61 3.80
CA LYS A 182 47.90 -8.42 4.02
C LYS A 182 48.51 -8.32 5.43
N VAL A 183 48.02 -9.08 6.41
CA VAL A 183 48.54 -9.07 7.80
C VAL A 183 49.86 -9.85 7.93
N LYS A 184 50.23 -10.71 6.97
CA LYS A 184 51.48 -11.48 6.99
C LYS A 184 52.59 -10.88 6.10
N ARG A 185 52.89 -9.58 6.19
CA ARG A 185 54.20 -9.08 5.69
C ARG A 185 55.25 -9.25 6.79
N PRO A 186 56.22 -10.19 6.66
CA PRO A 186 57.31 -10.29 7.63
C PRO A 186 58.13 -9.00 7.60
N LYS A 187 58.33 -8.39 8.79
CA LYS A 187 59.34 -7.34 9.00
C LYS A 187 60.69 -7.90 8.52
N LYS A 188 61.21 -7.41 7.39
CA LYS A 188 62.62 -7.62 7.03
C LYS A 188 63.46 -7.04 8.16
N ARG A 189 64.08 -7.93 8.94
CA ARG A 189 65.07 -7.63 9.96
C ARG A 189 66.27 -7.00 9.23
N SER A 190 66.43 -5.70 9.36
CA SER A 190 67.69 -5.03 9.02
C SER A 190 68.78 -5.63 9.91
N LYS A 191 69.75 -6.32 9.30
CA LYS A 191 70.98 -6.75 9.95
C LYS A 191 72.08 -5.81 9.47
N LYS A 192 72.68 -5.13 10.46
CA LYS A 192 74.01 -4.50 10.51
C LYS A 192 74.41 -3.62 9.32
#